data_AF-A0A9D4KRQ2-F1
#
_entry.id   AF-A0A9D4KRQ2-F1
#
_cell.length_a   1.000
_cell.length_b   1.000
_cell.length_c   1.000
_cell.angle_alpha   90.00
_cell.angle_beta   90.00
_cell.angle_gamma   90.00
#
_symmetry.space_group_name_H-M   'P 1'
#
loop_
_entity.id
_entity.type
_entity.pdbx_description
1 polymer ?
#
loop_
_entity_poly.entity_id
_entity_poly.type
_entity_poly.pdbx_seq_one_letter_code
_entity_poly.pdbx_strand_id
1 'polypeptide(L)'
;MNKVEKVAESFCAMEKFEIKIERPKPSPLDELIELLRKLLRCCLNFLTCGCYNGNESSRRSSIFNGDTEFSSMLLDNERQAVQNLLLYLEDEETKTPVLDEHHTRALGILTYSDNMELQKSAALCYSEISGKMKVPISNALATPLVALLRSPHCVVQKLSSLAISNFVLNGPDAEEKRIVEWLTQMSHIGYGRTKYELIRTVGKFVKEYGHKTPFKDGVPGKDWYYAFMERHPEIKLRSPRQLGKERAVITPERV
;
A
#
# COMPACT_ATOMS: atom_id res chain seq x y z
N MET A 1 53.72 35.17 38.80
CA MET A 1 52.26 35.20 38.57
C MET A 1 51.97 34.66 37.19
N ASN A 2 51.22 33.58 37.09
CA ASN A 2 51.76 32.23 37.18
C ASN A 2 51.36 31.46 35.93
N LYS A 3 52.25 30.60 35.43
CA LYS A 3 52.01 29.61 34.35
C LYS A 3 50.84 28.65 34.64
N VAL A 4 50.23 28.75 35.81
CA VAL A 4 49.11 27.95 36.32
C VAL A 4 47.75 28.54 35.91
N GLU A 5 47.63 29.86 35.70
CA GLU A 5 46.35 30.48 35.28
C GLU A 5 46.04 30.29 33.80
N LYS A 6 47.07 30.18 32.94
CA LYS A 6 46.87 29.87 31.51
C LYS A 6 46.42 28.42 31.24
N VAL A 7 46.64 27.51 32.19
CA VAL A 7 46.14 26.12 32.08
C VAL A 7 44.68 26.03 32.52
N ALA A 8 44.23 26.93 33.41
CA ALA A 8 42.83 26.98 33.86
C ALA A 8 41.88 27.53 32.78
N GLU A 9 42.30 28.52 31.98
CA GLU A 9 41.50 29.03 30.85
C GLU A 9 41.45 28.07 29.66
N SER A 10 42.41 27.14 29.54
CA SER A 10 42.43 26.13 28.48
C SER A 10 41.53 24.91 28.75
N PHE A 11 41.02 24.74 29.98
CA PHE A 11 40.16 23.61 30.34
C PHE A 11 38.66 23.93 30.30
N CYS A 12 38.27 25.18 30.06
CA CYS A 12 36.86 25.61 29.99
C CYS A 12 36.30 25.69 28.55
N ALA A 13 37.07 25.27 27.55
CA ALA A 13 36.61 25.05 26.19
C ALA A 13 36.56 23.55 25.88
N MET A 14 35.86 22.77 26.71
CA MET A 14 35.28 21.54 26.20
C MET A 14 34.21 21.96 25.20
N GLU A 15 34.57 21.99 23.92
CA GLU A 15 33.61 22.04 22.82
C GLU A 15 32.51 21.05 23.16
N LYS A 16 31.30 21.56 23.41
CA LYS A 16 30.12 20.72 23.48
C LYS A 16 30.00 20.08 22.11
N PHE A 17 30.47 18.85 21.98
CA PHE A 17 30.13 17.99 20.86
C PHE A 17 28.63 17.71 20.96
N GLU A 18 27.81 18.63 20.44
CA GLU A 18 26.45 18.34 20.07
C GLU A 18 26.55 17.32 18.94
N ILE A 19 26.42 16.04 19.28
CA ILE A 19 26.07 15.03 18.30
C ILE A 19 24.66 15.41 17.84
N LYS A 20 24.58 16.23 16.78
CA LYS A 20 23.36 16.35 15.99
C LYS A 20 23.14 15.00 15.37
N ILE A 21 22.44 14.12 16.09
CA ILE A 21 21.73 13.02 15.48
C ILE A 21 20.68 13.71 14.60
N GLU A 22 21.03 14.00 13.35
CA GLU A 22 20.02 14.24 12.33
C GLU A 22 19.13 13.01 12.36
N ARG A 23 17.96 13.13 13.00
CA ARG A 23 16.96 12.09 12.90
C ARG A 23 16.69 11.97 11.41
N PRO A 24 16.91 10.80 10.78
CA PRO A 24 16.58 10.65 9.38
C PRO A 24 15.15 11.11 9.21
N LYS A 25 14.92 12.05 8.28
CA LYS A 25 13.57 12.51 7.98
C LYS A 25 12.74 11.24 7.72
N PRO A 26 11.67 10.99 8.51
CA PRO A 26 10.96 9.72 8.44
C PRO A 26 10.55 9.49 7.00
N SER A 27 10.72 8.26 6.52
CA SER A 27 10.35 7.97 5.15
C SER A 27 8.84 8.23 4.98
N PRO A 28 8.37 8.55 3.77
CA PRO A 28 6.93 8.69 3.51
C PRO A 28 6.12 7.46 3.98
N LEU A 29 6.75 6.27 3.94
CA LEU A 29 6.17 5.02 4.45
C LEU A 29 6.07 5.01 5.98
N ASP A 30 7.07 5.50 6.71
CA ASP A 30 7.01 5.61 8.18
C ASP A 30 5.91 6.58 8.63
N GLU A 31 5.78 7.70 7.91
CA GLU A 31 4.72 8.66 8.13
C GLU A 31 3.33 8.08 7.85
N LEU A 32 3.20 7.31 6.77
CA LEU A 32 1.98 6.59 6.43
C LEU A 32 1.61 5.57 7.51
N ILE A 33 2.58 4.78 7.99
CA ILE A 33 2.37 3.80 9.06
C ILE A 33 1.87 4.50 10.34
N GLU A 34 2.45 5.64 10.70
CA GLU A 34 2.00 6.38 11.88
C GLU A 34 0.57 6.94 11.72
N LEU A 35 0.23 7.43 10.53
CA LEU A 35 -1.15 7.87 10.23
C LEU A 35 -2.15 6.71 10.31
N LEU A 36 -1.81 5.55 9.74
CA LEU A 36 -2.65 4.35 9.81
C LEU A 36 -2.82 3.86 11.26
N ARG A 37 -1.78 3.92 12.10
CA ARG A 37 -1.87 3.59 13.54
C ARG A 37 -2.75 4.56 14.31
N LYS A 38 -2.73 5.85 13.97
CA LYS A 38 -3.64 6.84 14.57
C LYS A 38 -5.08 6.57 14.16
N LEU A 39 -5.33 6.31 12.87
CA LEU A 39 -6.64 5.90 12.35
C LEU A 39 -7.16 4.64 13.05
N LEU A 40 -6.32 3.60 13.19
CA LEU A 40 -6.69 2.36 13.87
C LEU A 40 -7.05 2.60 15.35
N ARG A 41 -6.29 3.44 16.06
CA ARG A 41 -6.61 3.85 17.44
C ARG A 41 -7.94 4.59 17.52
N CYS A 42 -8.22 5.49 16.57
CA CYS A 42 -9.52 6.17 16.49
C CYS A 42 -10.67 5.18 16.23
N CYS A 43 -10.49 4.21 15.32
CA CYS A 43 -11.48 3.18 15.02
C CYS A 43 -11.73 2.23 16.21
N LEU A 44 -10.67 1.87 16.95
CA LEU A 44 -10.79 1.05 18.17
C LEU A 44 -11.55 1.81 19.26
N ASN A 45 -11.20 3.07 19.51
CA ASN A 45 -11.92 3.91 20.47
C ASN A 45 -13.40 4.09 20.06
N PHE A 46 -13.68 4.23 18.77
CA PHE A 46 -15.05 4.29 18.26
C PHE A 46 -15.86 3.02 18.61
N LEU A 47 -15.27 1.84 18.46
CA LEU A 47 -15.92 0.57 18.76
C LEU A 47 -16.04 0.29 20.26
N THR A 48 -15.12 0.79 21.10
CA THR A 48 -15.09 0.46 22.53
C THR A 48 -15.73 1.50 23.44
N CYS A 49 -15.76 2.78 23.08
CA CYS A 49 -16.33 3.84 23.95
C CYS A 49 -17.42 4.69 23.31
N GLY A 50 -17.65 4.63 22.00
CA GLY A 50 -18.65 5.47 21.31
C GLY A 50 -18.39 6.98 21.37
N CYS A 51 -17.26 7.42 21.94
CA CYS A 51 -16.91 8.83 22.04
C CYS A 51 -16.22 9.30 20.76
N TYR A 52 -16.91 10.13 20.00
CA TYR A 52 -16.34 10.84 18.86
C TYR A 52 -15.31 11.86 19.36
N ASN A 53 -14.02 11.63 19.12
CA ASN A 53 -13.00 12.68 19.30
C ASN A 53 -13.06 13.60 18.09
N GLY A 54 -14.17 14.33 17.98
CA GLY A 54 -14.36 15.36 16.99
C GLY A 54 -13.73 16.63 17.48
N ASN A 55 -12.85 17.21 16.68
CA ASN A 55 -12.58 18.64 16.79
C ASN A 55 -13.93 19.37 16.81
N GLU A 56 -14.15 20.16 17.87
CA GLU A 56 -15.39 20.90 18.13
C GLU A 56 -15.80 21.85 16.98
N SER A 57 -14.93 22.05 16.00
CA SER A 57 -15.15 22.88 14.80
C SER A 57 -16.11 22.27 13.77
N SER A 58 -16.41 20.96 13.80
CA SER A 58 -17.10 20.29 12.69
C SER A 58 -18.61 20.08 12.85
N ARG A 59 -19.25 20.57 13.93
CA ARG A 59 -20.70 20.36 14.18
C ARG A 59 -21.64 21.42 13.60
N ARG A 60 -21.15 22.37 12.81
CA ARG A 60 -22.01 23.27 12.03
C ARG A 60 -21.46 23.48 10.62
N SER A 61 -21.95 22.68 9.68
CA SER A 61 -22.34 23.26 8.39
C SER A 61 -23.49 22.44 7.83
N SER A 62 -24.65 23.05 7.94
CA SER A 62 -25.92 22.67 7.34
C SER A 62 -25.80 22.59 5.82
N ILE A 63 -26.55 21.63 5.28
CA ILE A 63 -27.13 21.64 3.94
C ILE A 63 -27.78 23.02 3.70
N PHE A 64 -27.26 23.83 2.78
CA PHE A 64 -28.00 24.64 1.78
C PHE A 64 -27.05 25.52 0.95
N ASN A 65 -27.29 25.46 -0.35
CA ASN A 65 -26.96 26.32 -1.50
C ASN A 65 -26.17 27.61 -1.28
N GLY A 66 -25.22 27.82 -2.18
CA GLY A 66 -24.65 29.12 -2.50
C GLY A 66 -23.69 28.96 -3.66
N ASP A 67 -24.18 29.19 -4.87
CA ASP A 67 -23.36 29.38 -6.05
C ASP A 67 -22.21 30.33 -5.73
N THR A 68 -20.99 29.86 -5.93
CA THR A 68 -19.84 30.76 -6.07
C THR A 68 -19.08 30.29 -7.29
N GLU A 69 -19.68 30.65 -8.41
CA GLU A 69 -19.09 30.73 -9.73
C GLU A 69 -17.92 31.74 -9.66
N PHE A 70 -16.78 31.29 -9.13
CA PHE A 70 -15.49 31.89 -9.45
C PHE A 70 -14.69 30.81 -10.13
N SER A 71 -14.71 30.86 -11.47
CA SER A 71 -13.72 30.20 -12.32
C SER A 71 -12.35 30.71 -11.88
N SER A 72 -11.71 30.01 -10.92
CA SER A 72 -10.28 30.16 -10.70
C SER A 72 -9.64 29.73 -12.01
N MET A 73 -9.10 30.71 -12.76
CA MET A 73 -8.30 30.41 -13.93
C MET A 73 -7.18 29.49 -13.48
N LEU A 74 -7.25 28.24 -13.93
CA LEU A 74 -6.21 27.26 -13.66
C LEU A 74 -4.88 27.80 -14.17
N LEU A 75 -3.82 27.61 -13.40
CA LEU A 75 -2.49 27.88 -13.90
C LEU A 75 -2.20 26.93 -15.08
N ASP A 76 -1.37 27.35 -16.03
CA ASP A 76 -1.10 26.56 -17.25
C ASP A 76 -0.52 25.17 -16.92
N ASN A 77 0.26 25.07 -15.85
CA ASN A 77 0.80 23.80 -15.36
C ASN A 77 -0.29 22.89 -14.76
N GLU A 78 -1.27 23.44 -14.04
CA GLU A 78 -2.42 22.71 -13.49
C GLU A 78 -3.30 22.19 -14.63
N ARG A 79 -3.61 23.04 -15.61
CA ARG A 79 -4.39 22.66 -16.79
C ARG A 79 -3.72 21.52 -17.56
N GLN A 80 -2.40 21.62 -17.78
CA GLN A 80 -1.65 20.58 -18.48
C GLN A 80 -1.60 19.27 -17.67
N ALA A 81 -1.51 19.35 -16.34
CA ALA A 81 -1.53 18.20 -15.45
C ALA A 81 -2.88 17.47 -15.49
N VAL A 82 -3.99 18.22 -15.43
CA VAL A 82 -5.35 17.66 -15.58
C VAL A 82 -5.49 16.95 -16.93
N GLN A 83 -5.12 17.60 -18.03
CA GLN A 83 -5.24 17.01 -19.36
C GLN A 83 -4.45 15.70 -19.49
N ASN A 84 -3.24 15.65 -18.93
CA ASN A 84 -2.40 14.46 -18.96
C ASN A 84 -3.07 13.28 -18.22
N LEU A 85 -3.61 13.52 -17.03
CA LEU A 85 -4.27 12.48 -16.24
C LEU A 85 -5.60 12.03 -16.82
N LEU A 86 -6.39 12.94 -17.42
CA LEU A 86 -7.63 12.55 -18.10
C LEU A 86 -7.35 11.61 -19.27
N LEU A 87 -6.37 11.94 -20.12
CA LEU A 87 -5.98 11.07 -21.24
C LEU A 87 -5.52 9.69 -20.76
N TYR A 88 -4.81 9.63 -19.63
CA TYR A 88 -4.39 8.38 -19.03
C TYR A 88 -5.56 7.56 -18.47
N LEU A 89 -6.55 8.20 -17.86
CA LEU A 89 -7.71 7.52 -17.26
C LEU A 89 -8.73 7.06 -18.31
N GLU A 90 -8.87 7.78 -19.41
CA GLU A 90 -9.73 7.43 -20.55
C GLU A 90 -9.19 6.24 -21.36
N ASP A 91 -7.90 5.92 -21.24
CA ASP A 91 -7.28 4.75 -21.87
C ASP A 91 -7.66 3.45 -21.13
N GLU A 92 -8.86 2.95 -21.43
CA GLU A 92 -9.38 1.67 -20.94
C GLU A 92 -8.78 0.45 -21.68
N GLU A 93 -7.99 0.66 -22.75
CA GLU A 93 -7.45 -0.44 -23.57
C GLU A 93 -6.14 -1.04 -23.03
N THR A 94 -5.39 -0.33 -22.19
CA THR A 94 -4.14 -0.85 -21.65
C THR A 94 -4.38 -1.90 -20.56
N LYS A 95 -4.18 -3.17 -20.95
CA LYS A 95 -4.25 -4.36 -20.07
C LYS A 95 -3.38 -4.28 -18.80
N THR A 96 -2.44 -3.33 -18.74
CA THR A 96 -1.62 -3.01 -17.57
C THR A 96 -1.43 -1.49 -17.47
N PRO A 97 -2.07 -0.80 -16.51
CA PRO A 97 -1.87 0.63 -16.31
C PRO A 97 -0.44 0.88 -15.79
N VAL A 98 0.41 1.49 -16.63
CA VAL A 98 1.78 1.87 -16.24
C VAL A 98 1.82 3.36 -15.97
N LEU A 99 2.14 3.75 -14.73
CA LEU A 99 2.38 5.14 -14.40
C LEU A 99 3.78 5.55 -14.86
N ASP A 100 3.82 6.38 -15.90
CA ASP A 100 5.01 7.12 -16.28
C ASP A 100 5.34 8.28 -15.31
N GLU A 101 6.57 8.80 -15.40
CA GLU A 101 7.04 9.94 -14.62
C GLU A 101 6.15 11.17 -14.81
N HIS A 102 5.65 11.39 -16.02
CA HIS A 102 4.75 12.49 -16.35
C HIS A 102 3.43 12.43 -15.57
N HIS A 103 2.83 11.25 -15.43
CA HIS A 103 1.60 11.06 -14.64
C HIS A 103 1.86 11.29 -13.15
N THR A 104 2.99 10.79 -12.65
CA THR A 104 3.39 10.98 -11.25
C THR A 104 3.62 12.46 -10.94
N ARG A 105 4.23 13.20 -11.87
CA ARG A 105 4.41 14.65 -11.76
C ARG A 105 3.09 15.40 -11.83
N ALA A 106 2.19 15.03 -12.73
CA ALA A 106 0.86 15.62 -12.84
C ALA A 106 0.06 15.45 -11.53
N LEU A 107 0.06 14.25 -10.95
CA LEU A 107 -0.56 13.99 -9.64
C LEU A 107 0.06 14.86 -8.53
N GLY A 108 1.39 15.05 -8.56
CA GLY A 108 2.07 15.95 -7.65
C GLY A 108 1.60 17.39 -7.77
N ILE A 109 1.50 17.91 -9.00
CA ILE A 109 1.01 19.28 -9.26
C ILE A 109 -0.40 19.47 -8.71
N LEU A 110 -1.31 18.52 -8.99
CA LEU A 110 -2.69 18.62 -8.51
C LEU A 110 -2.79 18.48 -6.97
N THR A 111 -1.95 17.63 -6.37
CA THR A 111 -1.95 17.40 -4.93
C THR A 111 -1.49 18.60 -4.13
N TYR A 112 -0.45 19.29 -4.61
CA TYR A 112 0.13 20.45 -3.94
C TYR A 112 -0.43 21.79 -4.44
N SER A 113 -1.49 21.77 -5.26
CA SER A 113 -2.21 22.98 -5.64
C SER A 113 -2.94 23.57 -4.43
N ASP A 114 -3.01 24.90 -4.36
CA ASP A 114 -3.83 25.62 -3.38
C ASP A 114 -5.34 25.47 -3.66
N ASN A 115 -5.72 25.00 -4.86
CA ASN A 115 -7.10 24.77 -5.23
C ASN A 115 -7.62 23.45 -4.65
N MET A 116 -8.57 23.55 -3.72
CA MET A 116 -9.23 22.40 -3.10
C MET A 116 -9.87 21.45 -4.13
N GLU A 117 -10.44 21.96 -5.21
CA GLU A 117 -11.05 21.11 -6.25
C GLU A 117 -9.98 20.30 -7.00
N LEU A 118 -8.80 20.88 -7.26
CA LEU A 118 -7.68 20.12 -7.85
C LEU A 118 -7.13 19.07 -6.89
N GLN A 119 -7.05 19.36 -5.59
CA GLN A 119 -6.67 18.35 -4.59
C GLN A 119 -7.68 17.20 -4.52
N LYS A 120 -8.99 17.49 -4.64
CA LYS A 120 -10.04 16.46 -4.74
C LYS A 120 -9.90 15.65 -6.02
N SER A 121 -9.67 16.30 -7.16
CA SER A 121 -9.40 15.61 -8.43
C SER A 121 -8.17 14.70 -8.33
N ALA A 122 -7.10 15.16 -7.70
CA ALA A 122 -5.91 14.34 -7.43
C ALA A 122 -6.27 13.10 -6.59
N ALA A 123 -7.04 13.28 -5.51
CA ALA A 123 -7.45 12.18 -4.63
C ALA A 123 -8.35 11.16 -5.34
N LEU A 124 -9.25 11.61 -6.22
CA LEU A 124 -10.05 10.74 -7.09
C LEU A 124 -9.15 9.94 -8.04
N CYS A 125 -8.22 10.61 -8.72
CA CYS A 125 -7.26 9.95 -9.61
C CYS A 125 -6.47 8.88 -8.85
N TYR A 126 -5.96 9.20 -7.66
CA TYR A 126 -5.27 8.22 -6.82
C TYR A 126 -6.15 7.00 -6.47
N SER A 127 -7.43 7.22 -6.16
CA SER A 127 -8.37 6.14 -5.86
C SER A 127 -8.59 5.23 -7.07
N GLU A 128 -8.80 5.79 -8.26
CA GLU A 128 -8.99 5.02 -9.50
C GLU A 128 -7.72 4.25 -9.89
N ILE A 129 -6.58 4.94 -9.89
CA ILE A 129 -5.26 4.37 -10.18
C ILE A 129 -4.98 3.21 -9.22
N SER A 130 -5.18 3.41 -7.91
CA SER A 130 -4.95 2.36 -6.90
C SER A 130 -5.86 1.14 -7.07
N GLY A 131 -7.05 1.32 -7.64
CA GLY A 131 -7.97 0.23 -7.95
C GLY A 131 -7.51 -0.59 -9.15
N LYS A 132 -6.88 0.06 -10.14
CA LYS A 132 -6.36 -0.60 -11.35
C LYS A 132 -4.94 -1.17 -11.15
N MET A 133 -4.14 -0.59 -10.26
CA MET A 133 -2.74 -0.97 -10.04
C MET A 133 -2.55 -2.11 -9.03
N LYS A 134 -1.65 -3.04 -9.37
CA LYS A 134 -1.24 -4.18 -8.52
C LYS A 134 0.25 -4.16 -8.16
N VAL A 135 0.87 -2.99 -8.26
CA VAL A 135 2.29 -2.78 -7.95
C VAL A 135 2.44 -2.26 -6.52
N PRO A 136 3.58 -2.51 -5.86
CA PRO A 136 3.84 -1.89 -4.56
C PRO A 136 3.85 -0.36 -4.70
N ILE A 137 3.39 0.31 -3.65
CA ILE A 137 3.36 1.77 -3.62
C ILE A 137 4.79 2.33 -3.70
N SER A 138 5.05 3.16 -4.72
CA SER A 138 6.32 3.87 -4.86
C SER A 138 6.39 5.08 -3.93
N ASN A 139 7.58 5.44 -3.46
CA ASN A 139 7.78 6.66 -2.65
C ASN A 139 7.28 7.94 -3.34
N ALA A 140 7.34 7.98 -4.68
CA ALA A 140 6.86 9.10 -5.48
C ALA A 140 5.33 9.27 -5.40
N LEU A 141 4.59 8.18 -5.18
CA LEU A 141 3.13 8.19 -4.98
C LEU A 141 2.76 8.28 -3.50
N ALA A 142 3.57 7.68 -2.62
CA ALA A 142 3.36 7.72 -1.17
C ALA A 142 3.44 9.14 -0.61
N THR A 143 4.40 9.95 -1.07
CA THR A 143 4.61 11.30 -0.52
C THR A 143 3.40 12.22 -0.75
N PRO A 144 2.87 12.37 -1.98
CA PRO A 144 1.68 13.18 -2.19
C PRO A 144 0.43 12.56 -1.52
N LEU A 145 0.29 11.24 -1.49
CA LEU A 145 -0.82 10.58 -0.78
C LEU A 145 -0.83 10.89 0.72
N VAL A 146 0.34 10.92 1.37
CA VAL A 146 0.47 11.31 2.77
C VAL A 146 0.10 12.80 2.96
N ALA A 147 0.44 13.66 2.00
CA ALA A 147 0.00 15.06 2.03
C ALA A 147 -1.53 15.19 1.94
N LEU A 148 -2.19 14.46 1.03
CA LEU A 148 -3.64 14.43 0.90
C LEU A 148 -4.32 13.86 2.15
N LEU A 149 -3.75 12.84 2.80
CA LEU A 149 -4.24 12.32 4.08
C LEU A 149 -4.19 13.34 5.21
N ARG A 150 -3.25 14.30 5.16
CA ARG A 150 -3.14 15.40 6.12
C ARG A 150 -4.01 16.59 5.76
N SER A 151 -4.63 16.59 4.57
CA SER A 151 -5.54 17.66 4.14
C SER A 151 -6.66 17.85 5.17
N PRO A 152 -7.08 19.09 5.49
CA PRO A 152 -8.19 19.32 6.41
C PRO A 152 -9.55 18.86 5.82
N HIS A 153 -9.60 18.57 4.52
CA HIS A 153 -10.84 18.24 3.82
C HIS A 153 -11.20 16.76 3.95
N CYS A 154 -12.36 16.47 4.53
CA CYS A 154 -12.81 15.11 4.79
C CYS A 154 -12.94 14.25 3.51
N VAL A 155 -13.39 14.85 2.40
CA VAL A 155 -13.54 14.15 1.12
C VAL A 155 -12.18 13.70 0.57
N VAL A 156 -11.19 14.60 0.61
CA VAL A 156 -9.80 14.31 0.19
C VAL A 156 -9.22 13.20 1.06
N GLN A 157 -9.33 13.32 2.39
CA GLN A 157 -8.86 12.30 3.32
C GLN A 157 -9.51 10.93 3.07
N LYS A 158 -10.83 10.90 2.83
CA LYS A 158 -11.57 9.66 2.58
C LYS A 158 -11.10 8.97 1.30
N LEU A 159 -10.97 9.72 0.21
CA LEU A 159 -10.51 9.19 -1.08
C LEU A 159 -9.05 8.72 -1.02
N SER A 160 -8.18 9.49 -0.35
CA SER A 160 -6.79 9.07 -0.14
C SER A 160 -6.68 7.83 0.75
N SER A 161 -7.52 7.71 1.78
CA SER A 161 -7.58 6.52 2.63
C SER A 161 -8.02 5.29 1.83
N LEU A 162 -9.01 5.44 0.93
CA LEU A 162 -9.43 4.39 0.02
C LEU A 162 -8.29 3.98 -0.91
N ALA A 163 -7.57 4.95 -1.49
CA ALA A 163 -6.44 4.68 -2.37
C ALA A 163 -5.34 3.87 -1.67
N ILE A 164 -4.99 4.26 -0.45
CA ILE A 164 -4.02 3.52 0.37
C ILE A 164 -4.52 2.11 0.70
N SER A 165 -5.80 1.98 1.07
CA SER A 165 -6.39 0.66 1.33
C SER A 165 -6.27 -0.25 0.11
N ASN A 166 -6.53 0.28 -1.10
CA ASN A 166 -6.39 -0.49 -2.33
C ASN A 166 -4.94 -0.92 -2.57
N PHE A 167 -3.95 -0.03 -2.41
CA PHE A 167 -2.54 -0.40 -2.54
C PHE A 167 -2.09 -1.47 -1.54
N VAL A 168 -2.61 -1.43 -0.31
CA VAL A 168 -2.28 -2.41 0.74
C VAL A 168 -2.98 -3.75 0.48
N LEU A 169 -4.25 -3.75 0.10
CA LEU A 169 -5.05 -4.96 -0.08
C LEU A 169 -4.81 -5.67 -1.42
N ASN A 170 -4.38 -4.93 -2.45
CA ASN A 170 -4.13 -5.46 -3.79
C ASN A 170 -2.65 -5.53 -4.16
N GLY A 171 -1.74 -5.26 -3.22
CA GLY A 171 -0.30 -5.36 -3.42
C GLY A 171 0.22 -6.80 -3.57
N PRO A 172 1.49 -6.97 -3.98
CA PRO A 172 2.10 -8.29 -4.22
C PRO A 172 2.09 -9.19 -2.98
N ASP A 173 2.33 -8.62 -1.80
CA ASP A 173 2.33 -9.37 -0.53
C ASP A 173 0.94 -9.93 -0.20
N ALA A 174 -0.11 -9.16 -0.50
CA ALA A 174 -1.50 -9.60 -0.33
C ALA A 174 -1.89 -10.67 -1.37
N GLU A 175 -1.35 -10.61 -2.58
CA GLU A 175 -1.49 -11.68 -3.58
C GLU A 175 -0.78 -12.96 -3.14
N GLU A 176 0.46 -12.88 -2.64
CA GLU A 176 1.21 -14.03 -2.11
C GLU A 176 0.47 -14.67 -0.92
N LYS A 177 -0.05 -13.86 -0.01
CA LYS A 177 -0.88 -14.33 1.12
C LYS A 177 -2.13 -15.08 0.68
N ARG A 178 -2.83 -14.61 -0.37
CA ARG A 178 -4.00 -15.30 -0.92
C ARG A 178 -3.65 -16.69 -1.47
N ILE A 179 -2.48 -16.84 -2.08
CA ILE A 179 -1.99 -18.14 -2.56
C ILE A 179 -1.75 -19.09 -1.37
N VAL A 180 -1.15 -18.60 -0.29
CA VAL A 180 -0.90 -19.36 0.95
C VAL A 180 -2.20 -19.80 1.62
N GLU A 181 -3.17 -18.89 1.74
CA GLU A 181 -4.50 -19.18 2.29
C GLU A 181 -5.22 -20.24 1.45
N TRP A 182 -5.19 -20.11 0.11
CA TRP A 182 -5.74 -21.10 -0.80
C TRP A 182 -5.10 -22.47 -0.61
N LEU A 183 -3.75 -22.57 -0.59
CA LEU A 183 -3.04 -23.83 -0.38
C LEU A 183 -3.41 -24.49 0.96
N THR A 184 -3.53 -23.67 2.00
CA THR A 184 -3.90 -24.10 3.36
C THR A 184 -5.33 -24.65 3.38
N GLN A 185 -6.29 -23.92 2.82
CA GLN A 185 -7.69 -24.36 2.70
C GLN A 185 -7.80 -25.68 1.92
N MET A 186 -7.14 -25.77 0.77
CA MET A 186 -7.13 -26.98 -0.06
C MET A 186 -6.54 -28.17 0.70
N SER A 187 -5.55 -27.96 1.56
CA SER A 187 -5.04 -28.99 2.45
C SER A 187 -6.07 -29.40 3.51
N HIS A 188 -6.74 -28.46 4.17
CA HIS A 188 -7.74 -28.76 5.20
C HIS A 188 -8.91 -29.61 4.68
N ILE A 189 -9.35 -29.36 3.44
CA ILE A 189 -10.43 -30.16 2.82
C ILE A 189 -9.94 -31.51 2.24
N GLY A 190 -8.67 -31.86 2.43
CA GLY A 190 -8.10 -33.13 1.95
C GLY A 190 -7.56 -33.11 0.51
N TYR A 191 -7.71 -32.00 -0.20
CA TYR A 191 -7.29 -31.82 -1.60
C TYR A 191 -5.98 -31.03 -1.73
N GLY A 192 -4.91 -31.51 -1.09
CA GLY A 192 -3.58 -30.89 -1.16
C GLY A 192 -3.09 -30.73 -2.60
N ARG A 193 -2.34 -29.66 -2.86
CA ARG A 193 -1.87 -29.29 -4.21
C ARG A 193 -0.43 -29.74 -4.44
N THR A 194 -0.15 -30.17 -5.66
CA THR A 194 1.19 -30.51 -6.12
C THR A 194 1.98 -29.26 -6.53
N LYS A 195 3.32 -29.38 -6.58
CA LYS A 195 4.20 -28.34 -7.13
C LYS A 195 3.78 -27.88 -8.52
N TYR A 196 3.39 -28.83 -9.38
CA TYR A 196 2.98 -28.52 -10.75
C TYR A 196 1.69 -27.70 -10.80
N GLU A 197 0.69 -28.07 -10.00
CA GLU A 197 -0.57 -27.32 -9.91
C GLU A 197 -0.36 -25.92 -9.37
N LEU A 198 0.48 -25.74 -8.35
CA LEU A 198 0.82 -24.43 -7.82
C LEU A 198 1.46 -23.55 -8.91
N ILE A 199 2.52 -24.04 -9.58
CA ILE A 199 3.20 -23.30 -10.65
C ILE A 199 2.23 -22.95 -11.78
N ARG A 200 1.37 -23.88 -12.18
CA ARG A 200 0.38 -23.67 -13.24
C ARG A 200 -0.65 -22.61 -12.85
N THR A 201 -1.16 -22.67 -11.62
CA THR A 201 -2.13 -21.69 -11.11
C THR A 201 -1.49 -20.31 -11.06
N VAL A 202 -0.30 -20.17 -10.48
CA VAL A 202 0.42 -18.88 -10.42
C VAL A 202 0.73 -18.36 -11.84
N GLY A 203 1.13 -19.22 -12.76
CA GLY A 203 1.34 -18.82 -14.16
C GLY A 203 0.06 -18.34 -14.86
N LYS A 204 -1.12 -18.86 -14.50
CA LYS A 204 -2.40 -18.30 -14.98
C LYS A 204 -2.65 -16.93 -14.38
N PHE A 205 -2.47 -16.76 -13.08
CA PHE A 205 -2.59 -15.47 -12.40
C PHE A 205 -1.68 -14.41 -13.05
N VAL A 206 -0.40 -14.71 -13.25
CA VAL A 206 0.55 -13.78 -13.89
C VAL A 206 0.08 -13.34 -15.28
N LYS A 207 -0.48 -14.26 -16.08
CA LYS A 207 -0.97 -13.97 -17.44
C LYS A 207 -2.29 -13.20 -17.45
N GLU A 208 -3.21 -13.54 -16.56
CA GLU A 208 -4.53 -12.91 -16.45
C GLU A 208 -4.42 -11.46 -15.98
N TYR A 209 -3.53 -11.22 -15.02
CA TYR A 209 -3.34 -9.90 -14.41
C TYR A 209 -2.16 -9.10 -14.99
N GLY A 210 -1.46 -9.64 -16.00
CA GLY A 210 -0.44 -8.93 -16.76
C GLY A 210 0.82 -8.55 -15.96
N HIS A 211 1.17 -9.29 -14.91
CA HIS A 211 2.33 -8.94 -14.09
C HIS A 211 3.65 -9.04 -14.87
N LYS A 212 4.45 -7.97 -14.85
CA LYS A 212 5.84 -8.03 -15.31
C LYS A 212 6.64 -8.86 -14.32
N THR A 213 7.10 -10.03 -14.77
CA THR A 213 7.86 -10.96 -13.94
C THR A 213 9.13 -11.38 -14.68
N PRO A 214 10.20 -11.78 -13.97
CA PRO A 214 11.40 -12.37 -14.58
C PRO A 214 11.14 -13.80 -15.10
N PHE A 215 9.90 -14.28 -15.03
CA PHE A 215 9.51 -15.62 -15.43
C PHE A 215 9.53 -15.76 -16.95
N LYS A 216 10.04 -16.89 -17.43
CA LYS A 216 9.93 -17.25 -18.84
C LYS A 216 8.46 -17.50 -19.18
N ASP A 217 7.92 -16.74 -20.13
CA ASP A 217 6.52 -16.81 -20.59
C ASP A 217 5.47 -16.65 -19.46
N GLY A 218 5.82 -15.91 -18.40
CA GLY A 218 4.94 -15.72 -17.23
C GLY A 218 4.78 -16.97 -16.35
N VAL A 219 5.61 -18.00 -16.52
CA VAL A 219 5.55 -19.25 -15.75
C VAL A 219 6.67 -19.30 -14.69
N PRO A 220 6.33 -19.41 -13.39
CA PRO A 220 7.33 -19.49 -12.34
C PRO A 220 8.26 -20.71 -12.50
N GLY A 221 9.56 -20.47 -12.32
CA GLY A 221 10.59 -21.51 -12.37
C GLY A 221 10.71 -22.32 -11.08
N LYS A 222 11.64 -23.30 -11.07
CA LYS A 222 11.94 -24.09 -9.86
C LYS A 222 12.47 -23.22 -8.72
N ASP A 223 13.26 -22.20 -9.03
CA ASP A 223 13.88 -21.32 -8.03
C ASP A 223 12.83 -20.48 -7.30
N TRP A 224 11.86 -19.93 -8.06
CA TRP A 224 10.73 -19.24 -7.46
C TRP A 224 9.95 -20.15 -6.50
N TYR A 225 9.71 -21.40 -6.88
CA TYR A 225 9.02 -22.36 -6.03
C TYR A 225 9.77 -22.61 -4.72
N TYR A 226 11.08 -22.82 -4.77
CA TYR A 226 11.86 -23.07 -3.55
C TYR A 226 11.91 -21.82 -2.66
N ALA A 227 12.09 -20.63 -3.23
CA ALA A 227 12.04 -19.37 -2.49
C ALA A 227 10.66 -19.13 -1.84
N PHE A 228 9.57 -19.44 -2.55
CA PHE A 228 8.21 -19.36 -2.00
C PHE A 228 8.03 -20.32 -0.81
N MET A 229 8.47 -21.57 -0.94
CA MET A 229 8.39 -22.56 0.15
C MET A 229 9.30 -22.21 1.34
N GLU A 230 10.42 -21.53 1.10
CA GLU A 230 11.32 -21.04 2.16
C GLU A 230 10.69 -19.90 2.95
N ARG A 231 9.98 -18.99 2.28
CA ARG A 231 9.22 -17.90 2.92
C ARG A 231 8.01 -18.41 3.72
N HIS A 232 7.47 -19.57 3.38
CA HIS A 232 6.25 -20.14 3.96
C HIS A 232 6.48 -21.54 4.56
N PRO A 233 7.26 -21.67 5.66
CA PRO A 233 7.58 -22.96 6.29
C PRO A 233 6.35 -23.69 6.86
N GLU A 234 5.23 -22.99 7.05
CA GLU A 234 3.92 -23.55 7.41
C GLU A 234 3.33 -24.46 6.32
N ILE A 235 3.69 -24.25 5.06
CA ILE A 235 3.26 -25.11 3.94
C ILE A 235 4.27 -26.23 3.78
N LYS A 236 3.87 -27.46 4.09
CA LYS A 236 4.70 -28.66 3.87
C LYS A 236 4.03 -29.62 2.90
N LEU A 237 4.83 -30.17 1.99
CA LEU A 237 4.40 -31.29 1.16
C LEU A 237 4.06 -32.48 2.05
N ARG A 238 2.87 -33.05 1.90
CA ARG A 238 2.55 -34.31 2.56
C ARG A 238 3.45 -35.39 1.99
N SER A 239 4.20 -36.06 2.86
CA SER A 239 4.89 -37.30 2.48
C SER A 239 3.82 -38.35 2.16
N PRO A 240 3.84 -38.97 0.97
CA PRO A 240 2.95 -40.07 0.67
C PRO A 240 3.19 -41.19 1.69
N ARG A 241 2.17 -41.50 2.50
CA ARG A 241 2.20 -42.69 3.36
C ARG A 241 1.84 -43.89 2.49
N GLN A 242 2.61 -44.98 2.59
CA GLN A 242 2.26 -46.24 1.93
C GLN A 242 0.84 -46.65 2.33
N LEU A 243 0.03 -47.03 1.34
CA LEU A 243 -1.27 -47.63 1.57
C LEU A 243 -1.07 -48.94 2.32
N GLY A 244 -1.38 -48.96 3.62
CA GLY A 244 -1.38 -50.19 4.41
C GLY A 244 -2.47 -51.13 3.90
N LYS A 245 -2.17 -52.43 3.82
CA LYS A 245 -3.11 -53.48 3.40
C LYS A 245 -4.46 -53.40 4.13
N GLU A 246 -4.45 -52.92 5.36
CA GLU A 246 -5.60 -52.74 6.26
C GLU A 246 -6.73 -51.85 5.68
N ARG A 247 -6.42 -50.91 4.77
CA ARG A 247 -7.43 -50.06 4.13
C ARG A 247 -8.15 -50.73 2.95
N ALA A 248 -7.62 -51.85 2.45
CA ALA A 248 -8.22 -52.64 1.38
C ALA A 248 -8.99 -53.86 1.91
N VAL A 249 -8.85 -54.16 3.21
CA VAL A 249 -9.61 -55.23 3.85
C VAL A 249 -11.01 -54.69 4.15
N ILE A 250 -11.93 -54.94 3.23
CA ILE A 250 -13.37 -54.90 3.51
C ILE A 250 -13.63 -56.16 4.34
N THR A 251 -13.75 -56.02 5.67
CA THR A 251 -14.33 -57.07 6.48
C THR A 251 -15.81 -57.19 6.12
N PRO A 252 -16.32 -58.37 5.76
CA PRO A 252 -17.75 -58.57 5.59
C PRO A 252 -18.40 -58.61 6.97
N GLU A 253 -18.56 -57.45 7.62
CA GLU A 253 -19.49 -57.32 8.74
C GLU A 253 -20.92 -57.25 8.18
N ARG A 254 -21.54 -58.44 8.16
CA ARG A 254 -22.98 -58.74 8.26
C ARG A 254 -23.94 -57.65 7.75
N VAL A 255 -24.50 -57.91 6.56
CA VAL A 255 -25.80 -57.42 6.07
C VAL A 255 -26.88 -57.63 7.12
#